data_AF-A0A2V6I6F0-F1
#
_entry.id   AF-A0A2V6I6F0-F1
#
_cell.length_a   1.000
_cell.length_b   1.000
_cell.length_c   1.000
_cell.angle_alpha   90.00
_cell.angle_beta   90.00
_cell.angle_gamma   90.00
#
_symmetry.space_group_name_H-M   'P 1'
#
loop_
_entity.id
_entity.type
_entity.pdbx_description
1 polymer ?
#
loop_
_entity_poly.entity_id
_entity_poly.type
_entity_poly.pdbx_seq_one_letter_code
_entity_poly.pdbx_strand_id
1 'polypeptide(L)' 'MKIEIFTDADSVAGEAAKLIAGDARAAVAARGSFVMAVSGGHTPWLMLRALALEGVPGTRCMWRR' A
#
# COMPACT_ATOMS: atom_id res chain seq x y z
N MET A 1 10.22 -16.37 3.49
CA MET A 1 9.08 -16.16 2.56
C MET A 1 7.80 -16.38 3.34
N LYS A 2 6.89 -15.39 3.36
CA LYS A 2 5.58 -15.48 4.03
C LYS A 2 4.50 -15.43 2.96
N ILE A 3 3.54 -16.35 3.01
CA ILE A 3 2.41 -16.41 2.09
C ILE A 3 1.14 -16.34 2.91
N GLU A 4 0.25 -15.41 2.57
CA GLU A 4 -1.09 -15.28 3.14
C GLU A 4 -2.10 -15.47 2.03
N ILE A 5 -3.18 -16.20 2.32
CA ILE A 5 -4.21 -16.57 1.34
C ILE A 5 -5.52 -15.92 1.78
N PHE A 6 -6.16 -15.23 0.84
CA PHE A 6 -7.45 -14.56 1.04
C PHE A 6 -8.49 -15.15 0.11
N THR A 7 -9.76 -14.99 0.48
CA THR A 7 -10.91 -15.57 -0.22
C THR A 7 -11.18 -14.90 -1.57
N ASP A 8 -10.85 -13.61 -1.69
CA ASP A 8 -11.20 -12.78 -2.85
C ASP A 8 -10.21 -11.63 -3.05
N ALA A 9 -10.33 -10.99 -4.21
CA ALA A 9 -9.47 -9.90 -4.66
C ALA A 9 -9.58 -8.64 -3.77
N ASP A 10 -10.77 -8.36 -3.23
CA ASP A 10 -11.00 -7.20 -2.39
C ASP A 10 -10.35 -7.38 -1.01
N SER A 11 -10.43 -8.59 -0.44
CA SER A 11 -9.81 -8.94 0.84
C SER A 11 -8.28 -8.84 0.75
N VAL A 12 -7.66 -9.39 -0.29
CA VAL A 12 -6.20 -9.25 -0.47
C VAL A 12 -5.80 -7.80 -0.75
N ALA A 13 -6.60 -7.03 -1.49
CA ALA A 13 -6.33 -5.63 -1.76
C ALA A 13 -6.38 -4.78 -0.48
N GLY A 14 -7.37 -5.01 0.39
CA GLY A 14 -7.51 -4.34 1.68
C GLY A 14 -6.37 -4.66 2.64
N GLU A 15 -5.99 -5.94 2.77
CA GLU A 15 -4.88 -6.32 3.66
C GLU A 15 -3.53 -5.83 3.14
N ALA A 16 -3.31 -5.86 1.82
CA ALA A 16 -2.12 -5.26 1.23
C ALA A 16 -2.05 -3.74 1.47
N ALA A 17 -3.18 -3.02 1.39
CA ALA A 17 -3.24 -1.60 1.69
C ALA A 17 -2.85 -1.30 3.14
N LYS A 18 -3.39 -2.04 4.11
CA LYS A 18 -3.05 -1.88 5.54
C LYS A 18 -1.57 -2.11 5.81
N LEU A 19 -1.00 -3.15 5.21
CA LEU A 19 0.41 -3.49 5.35
C LEU A 19 1.30 -2.36 4.81
N ILE A 20 1.03 -1.93 3.58
CA ILE A 20 1.79 -0.85 2.93
C ILE A 20 1.62 0.48 3.70
N ALA A 21 0.43 0.78 4.22
CA ALA A 21 0.19 1.98 5.03
C ALA A 21 1.04 1.99 6.31
N GLY A 22 1.18 0.82 6.96
CA GLY A 22 2.06 0.65 8.11
C GLY A 22 3.51 0.95 7.76
N ASP A 23 4.02 0.33 6.69
CA ASP A 23 5.39 0.53 6.22
C ASP A 23 5.65 1.97 5.78
N ALA A 24 4.69 2.59 5.09
CA ALA A 24 4.77 3.97 4.66
C ALA A 24 4.84 4.94 5.85
N ARG A 25 4.02 4.73 6.88
CA ARG A 25 4.06 5.53 8.11
C ARG A 25 5.39 5.38 8.84
N ALA A 26 5.87 4.14 9.00
CA ALA A 26 7.16 3.87 9.64
C ALA A 26 8.34 4.51 8.87
N ALA A 27 8.33 4.37 7.54
CA ALA A 27 9.30 4.98 6.64
C ALA A 27 9.32 6.51 6.74
N VAL A 28 8.16 7.15 6.64
CA VAL A 28 8.05 8.61 6.74
C VAL A 28 8.50 9.10 8.11
N ALA A 29 8.19 8.38 9.19
CA ALA A 29 8.66 8.73 10.53
C ALA A 29 10.19 8.62 10.66
N ALA A 30 10.81 7.59 10.07
CA ALA A 30 12.25 7.35 10.20
C ALA A 30 13.12 8.21 9.27
N ARG A 31 12.67 8.49 8.04
CA ARG A 31 13.49 9.14 6.99
C ARG A 31 12.77 10.26 6.23
N GLY A 32 11.54 10.58 6.59
CA GLY A 32 10.77 11.67 5.98
C GLY A 32 10.10 11.33 4.64
N SER A 33 10.36 10.16 4.05
CA SER A 33 9.76 9.75 2.77
C SER A 33 9.54 8.24 2.62
N PHE A 34 8.57 7.90 1.78
CA PHE A 34 8.30 6.53 1.33
C PHE A 34 8.14 6.50 -0.19
N VAL A 35 8.79 5.53 -0.84
CA VAL A 35 8.75 5.31 -2.29
C VAL A 35 8.48 3.83 -2.52
N MET A 36 7.54 3.53 -3.42
CA MET A 36 7.16 2.16 -3.77
C MET A 36 6.96 2.06 -5.28
N ALA A 37 7.44 0.96 -5.85
CA ALA A 37 7.12 0.55 -7.21
C ALA A 37 5.90 -0.37 -7.18
N VAL A 38 4.94 -0.15 -8.08
CA VAL A 38 3.73 -0.96 -8.22
C VAL A 38 3.62 -1.47 -9.63
N SER A 39 3.25 -2.75 -9.76
CA SER A 39 2.82 -3.28 -11.04
C SER A 39 1.40 -2.79 -11.37
N GLY A 40 1.09 -2.74 -12.66
CA GLY A 40 -0.30 -2.58 -13.11
C GLY A 40 -1.13 -3.85 -12.87
N GLY A 41 -2.43 -3.74 -13.11
CA GLY A 41 -3.38 -4.86 -13.01
C GLY A 41 -4.52 -4.59 -12.05
N HIS A 42 -5.57 -5.41 -12.12
CA HIS A 42 -6.82 -5.16 -11.40
C HIS A 42 -6.64 -5.12 -9.87
N THR A 43 -5.98 -6.13 -9.29
CA THR A 43 -5.79 -6.22 -7.84
C THR A 43 -4.90 -5.11 -7.26
N PRO A 44 -3.75 -4.74 -7.87
CA PRO A 44 -3.00 -3.56 -7.45
C PRO A 44 -3.79 -2.26 -7.50
N TRP A 45 -4.66 -2.06 -8.51
CA TRP A 45 -5.52 -0.87 -8.58
C TRP A 45 -6.55 -0.79 -7.44
N LEU A 46 -7.16 -1.93 -7.08
CA LEU A 46 -8.06 -2.00 -5.92
C LEU A 46 -7.30 -1.68 -4.62
N MET A 47 -6.10 -2.24 -4.46
CA MET A 47 -5.24 -1.96 -3.31
C MET A 47 -4.90 -0.48 -3.22
N LEU A 48 -4.52 0.18 -4.31
CA LEU A 48 -4.22 1.62 -4.31
C LEU A 48 -5.43 2.48 -3.92
N ARG A 49 -6.65 2.07 -4.33
CA ARG A 49 -7.88 2.74 -3.89
C ARG A 49 -8.11 2.58 -2.39
N ALA A 50 -7.93 1.37 -1.84
CA ALA A 50 -8.03 1.14 -0.41
C ALA A 50 -6.95 1.91 0.37
N LEU A 51 -5.72 1.92 -0.13
CA LEU A 51 -4.58 2.61 0.47
C LEU A 51 -4.79 4.13 0.56
N ALA A 52 -5.48 4.73 -0.41
CA ALA A 52 -5.84 6.14 -0.35
C ALA A 52 -6.74 6.50 0.85
N LEU A 53 -7.44 5.52 1.44
CA LEU A 53 -8.30 5.69 2.61
C LEU A 53 -7.55 5.48 3.94
N GLU A 54 -6.35 4.90 3.92
CA GLU A 54 -5.55 4.57 5.13
C GLU A 54 -4.85 5.78 5.79
N GLY A 55 -5.15 7.00 5.35
CA GLY A 55 -4.64 8.24 5.98
C GLY A 55 -3.12 8.43 5.84
N VAL A 56 -2.52 7.88 4.78
CA VAL A 56 -1.07 7.98 4.53
C VAL A 56 -0.67 9.41 4.14
N PRO A 57 0.45 9.99 4.64
CA PRO A 57 0.83 11.37 4.32
C PRO A 57 1.23 11.56 2.84
N GLY A 58 0.28 12.00 2.00
CA GLY A 58 0.42 12.02 0.54
C GLY A 58 1.56 12.89 -0.03
N THR A 59 2.03 13.93 0.66
CA THR A 59 3.15 14.77 0.20
C THR A 59 4.53 14.15 0.47
N ARG A 60 4.59 13.12 1.32
CA ARG A 60 5.81 12.42 1.71
C ARG A 60 5.88 10.99 1.17
N CYS A 61 4.77 10.49 0.63
CA CYS A 61 4.69 9.21 -0.05
C CYS A 61 4.59 9.45 -1.55
N MET A 62 5.68 9.19 -2.28
CA MET A 62 5.70 9.36 -3.73
C MET A 62 5.28 8.06 -4.42
N TRP A 63 4.21 8.14 -5.20
CA TRP A 63 3.74 7.05 -6.06
C TRP A 63 4.38 7.19 -7.44
N ARG A 64 5.22 6.22 -7.84
CA ARG A 64 5.66 6.11 -9.23
C ARG A 64 4.80 5.07 -9.93
N ARG A 65 4.20 5.48 -11.07
CA ARG A 65 3.61 4.56 -12.04
C ARG A 65 4.70 3.83 -12.81
#